data_AF-A0AAU3PI19-F1
#
_entry.id   AF-A0AAU3PI19-F1
#
_cell.length_a   1.000
_cell.length_b   1.000
_cell.length_c   1.000
_cell.angle_alpha   90.00
_cell.angle_beta   90.00
_cell.angle_gamma   90.00
#
_symmetry.space_group_name_H-M   'P 1'
#
loop_
_entity.id
_entity.type
_entity.pdbx_description
1 polymer ?
#
loop_
_entity_poly.entity_id
_entity_poly.type
_entity_poly.pdbx_seq_one_letter_code
_entity_poly.pdbx_strand_id
1 'polypeptide(L)'
;MQSSHAAAAVSSAFDDPNLIAYGGLEPAVRLAERCGLPALVGEYIRLPASKDGTGAFLTAKVMSLVGGMIAGADSIDDMHRLRHGAMGRLFSGVRAPSTLGSFLRSFTHGHVKQLHAVARRFLPELARHAPLLPGADQVAYVDIDDTIRRTYGYAKQGAGYGYSKVKGLNALLGIVSTPLAAPVIAATRLRKGPSNSARGAAAFVAETIRTARACGASGLMVMRADSAFYGADVVTELPRVS
;
A
#
# COMPACT_ATOMS: atom_id res chain seq x y z
N MET A 1 17.50 -19.29 53.29
CA MET A 1 16.93 -18.11 52.60
C MET A 1 17.41 -18.16 51.15
N GLN A 2 16.64 -18.79 50.26
CA GLN A 2 16.98 -18.85 48.83
C GLN A 2 16.44 -17.59 48.15
N SER A 3 17.34 -16.78 47.61
CA SER A 3 16.99 -15.68 46.71
C SER A 3 16.70 -16.30 45.33
N SER A 4 15.45 -16.21 44.90
CA SER A 4 15.03 -16.51 43.53
C SER A 4 14.73 -15.19 42.85
N HIS A 5 15.70 -14.65 42.13
CA HIS A 5 15.46 -13.54 41.20
C HIS A 5 15.68 -14.08 39.79
N ALA A 6 14.58 -14.36 39.08
CA ALA A 6 14.62 -14.44 37.63
C ALA A 6 14.79 -13.01 37.08
N ALA A 7 15.70 -12.82 36.13
CA ALA A 7 15.90 -11.54 35.48
C ALA A 7 14.58 -11.05 34.86
N ALA A 8 14.07 -9.91 35.35
CA ALA A 8 12.76 -9.37 34.94
C ALA A 8 12.72 -8.92 33.46
N ALA A 9 13.87 -8.73 32.83
CA ALA A 9 14.02 -8.51 31.40
C ALA A 9 15.43 -8.88 30.95
N VAL A 10 15.53 -9.74 29.93
CA VAL A 10 16.79 -10.01 29.21
C VAL A 10 16.72 -9.23 27.90
N SER A 11 17.61 -8.27 27.73
CA SER A 11 17.83 -7.56 26.47
C SER A 11 19.02 -8.19 25.77
N SER A 12 18.80 -8.77 24.59
CA SER A 12 19.88 -9.11 23.67
C SER A 12 19.97 -8.03 22.61
N ALA A 13 21.16 -7.47 22.43
CA ALA A 13 21.46 -6.53 21.36
C ALA A 13 22.61 -7.13 20.56
N PHE A 14 22.43 -7.21 19.24
CA PHE A 14 23.53 -7.50 18.33
C PHE A 14 24.24 -6.17 18.08
N ASP A 15 25.48 -6.05 18.53
CA ASP A 15 26.29 -4.84 18.50
C ASP A 15 27.32 -4.83 17.34
N ASP A 16 27.29 -5.84 16.47
CA ASP A 16 28.15 -5.87 15.29
C ASP A 16 27.81 -4.70 14.35
N PRO A 17 28.73 -3.73 14.16
CA PRO A 17 28.49 -2.55 13.33
C PRO A 17 28.42 -2.88 11.83
N ASN A 18 28.64 -4.13 11.44
CA ASN A 18 28.55 -4.63 10.07
C ASN A 18 27.28 -5.47 9.84
N LEU A 19 26.52 -5.81 10.88
CA LEU A 19 25.32 -6.63 10.73
C LEU A 19 24.18 -5.82 10.12
N ILE A 20 23.65 -6.33 9.02
CA ILE A 20 22.49 -5.78 8.31
C ILE A 20 21.29 -6.70 8.59
N ALA A 21 20.41 -6.28 9.50
CA ALA A 21 19.25 -7.07 9.91
C ALA A 21 18.26 -7.36 8.77
N TYR A 22 18.20 -6.47 7.76
CA TYR A 22 17.26 -6.56 6.63
C TYR A 22 17.99 -6.47 5.29
N GLY A 23 18.98 -7.34 5.06
CA GLY A 23 19.77 -7.33 3.81
C GLY A 23 18.92 -7.49 2.55
N GLY A 24 17.84 -8.28 2.63
CA GLY A 24 16.87 -8.44 1.53
C GLY A 24 16.08 -7.17 1.18
N LEU A 25 16.18 -6.10 1.98
CA LEU A 25 15.56 -4.82 1.64
C LEU A 25 16.29 -4.11 0.49
N GLU A 26 17.61 -4.33 0.34
CA GLU A 26 18.41 -3.72 -0.72
C GLU A 26 17.84 -4.02 -2.12
N PRO A 27 17.64 -5.30 -2.53
CA PRO A 27 17.10 -5.59 -3.85
C PRO A 27 15.68 -5.06 -4.05
N ALA A 28 14.87 -5.00 -2.99
CA ALA A 28 13.51 -4.42 -3.06
C ALA A 28 13.54 -2.90 -3.31
N VAL A 29 14.44 -2.18 -2.63
CA VAL A 29 14.64 -0.74 -2.84
C VAL A 29 15.20 -0.48 -4.24
N ARG A 30 16.19 -1.28 -4.68
CA ARG A 30 16.74 -1.18 -6.05
C ARG A 30 15.69 -1.42 -7.12
N LEU A 31 14.82 -2.42 -6.93
CA LEU A 31 13.71 -2.68 -7.84
C LEU A 31 12.76 -1.48 -7.89
N ALA A 32 12.40 -0.90 -6.74
CA ALA A 32 11.55 0.28 -6.69
C ALA A 32 12.19 1.51 -7.37
N GLU A 33 13.49 1.72 -7.20
CA GLU A 33 14.27 2.76 -7.90
C GLU A 33 14.25 2.52 -9.42
N ARG A 34 14.54 1.29 -9.85
CA ARG A 34 14.56 0.90 -11.26
C ARG A 34 13.20 1.07 -11.94
N CYS A 35 12.13 0.75 -11.23
CA CYS A 35 10.76 0.93 -11.68
C CYS A 35 10.23 2.37 -11.48
N GLY A 36 11.10 3.31 -11.08
CA GLY A 36 10.79 4.74 -11.08
C GLY A 36 9.92 5.24 -9.93
N LEU A 37 9.70 4.46 -8.86
CA LEU A 37 8.91 4.89 -7.71
C LEU A 37 9.35 6.24 -7.13
N PRO A 38 10.67 6.51 -6.95
CA PRO A 38 11.13 7.80 -6.43
C PRO A 38 10.72 9.00 -7.29
N ALA A 39 10.77 8.84 -8.61
CA ALA A 39 10.42 9.87 -9.59
C ALA A 39 8.91 10.10 -9.60
N LEU A 40 8.10 9.04 -9.62
CA LEU A 40 6.65 9.12 -9.53
C LEU A 40 6.19 9.84 -8.25
N VAL A 41 6.85 9.57 -7.11
CA VAL A 41 6.56 10.28 -5.85
C VAL A 41 6.87 11.78 -5.99
N GLY A 42 8.03 12.13 -6.53
CA GLY A 42 8.44 13.52 -6.73
C GLY A 42 7.55 14.28 -7.72
N GLU A 43 6.97 13.59 -8.70
CA GLU A 43 6.10 14.18 -9.71
C GLU A 43 4.66 14.36 -9.20
N TYR A 44 4.09 13.35 -8.54
CA TYR A 44 2.65 13.31 -8.28
C TYR A 44 2.24 13.70 -6.86
N ILE A 45 3.15 13.67 -5.88
CA ILE A 45 2.84 14.10 -4.52
C ILE A 45 3.15 15.58 -4.39
N ARG A 46 2.13 16.34 -3.94
CA ARG A 46 2.24 17.77 -3.70
C ARG A 46 1.80 18.04 -2.27
N LEU A 47 2.77 18.36 -1.43
CA LEU A 47 2.56 18.84 -0.08
C LEU A 47 3.22 20.22 0.04
N PRO A 48 2.49 21.24 0.53
CA PRO A 48 3.06 22.57 0.70
C PRO A 48 4.24 22.52 1.67
N ALA A 49 5.20 23.41 1.43
CA ALA A 49 6.27 23.63 2.39
C ALA A 49 5.66 24.06 3.73
N SER A 50 6.20 23.53 4.81
CA SER A 50 5.75 23.79 6.17
C SER A 50 6.96 24.04 7.05
N LYS A 51 6.76 24.81 8.13
CA LYS A 51 7.82 25.11 9.11
C LYS A 51 8.40 23.83 9.73
N ASP A 52 7.56 22.81 9.91
CA ASP A 52 7.94 21.52 10.49
C ASP A 52 8.59 20.56 9.47
N GLY A 53 8.87 21.04 8.24
CA GLY A 53 9.53 20.25 7.20
C GLY A 53 8.70 19.07 6.67
N THR A 54 7.39 19.03 6.93
CA THR A 54 6.50 17.94 6.48
C THR A 54 6.41 17.83 4.96
N GLY A 55 6.46 18.96 4.23
CA GLY A 55 6.52 18.97 2.76
C GLY A 55 7.89 18.66 2.14
N ALA A 56 8.97 18.61 2.92
CA ALA A 56 10.32 18.36 2.41
C ALA A 56 10.61 16.86 2.24
N PHE A 57 11.54 16.50 1.35
CA PHE A 57 12.06 15.13 1.17
C PHE A 57 10.96 14.05 1.03
N LEU A 58 9.92 14.34 0.24
CA LEU A 58 8.75 13.47 0.06
C LEU A 58 9.14 12.05 -0.35
N THR A 59 10.00 11.95 -1.35
CA THR A 59 10.55 10.69 -1.85
C THR A 59 11.20 9.86 -0.75
N ALA A 60 12.08 10.47 0.05
CA ALA A 60 12.75 9.79 1.15
C ALA A 60 11.77 9.27 2.22
N LYS A 61 10.71 10.04 2.52
CA LYS A 61 9.67 9.65 3.48
C LYS A 61 8.80 8.50 2.96
N VAL A 62 8.39 8.54 1.69
CA VAL A 62 7.61 7.46 1.07
C VAL A 62 8.45 6.18 0.95
N MET A 63 9.69 6.28 0.47
CA MET A 63 10.61 5.13 0.39
C MET A 63 10.90 4.55 1.77
N SER A 64 11.06 5.39 2.80
CA SER A 64 11.19 4.92 4.18
C SER A 64 9.96 4.11 4.60
N LEU A 65 8.75 4.63 4.39
CA LEU A 65 7.50 3.93 4.75
C LEU A 65 7.38 2.59 4.02
N VAL A 66 7.59 2.56 2.70
CA VAL A 66 7.54 1.32 1.90
C VAL A 66 8.58 0.33 2.39
N GLY A 67 9.83 0.78 2.58
CA GLY A 67 10.91 -0.09 3.05
C GLY A 67 10.67 -0.65 4.46
N GLY A 68 10.09 0.15 5.36
CA GLY A 68 9.73 -0.31 6.69
C GLY A 68 8.61 -1.33 6.66
N MET A 69 7.55 -1.11 5.86
CA MET A 69 6.47 -2.09 5.68
C MET A 69 7.00 -3.41 5.11
N ILE A 70 7.94 -3.37 4.16
CA ILE A 70 8.61 -4.58 3.64
C ILE A 70 9.45 -5.27 4.73
N ALA A 71 10.11 -4.50 5.60
CA ALA A 71 10.81 -5.00 6.79
C ALA A 71 9.86 -5.39 7.96
N GLY A 72 8.55 -5.44 7.71
CA GLY A 72 7.53 -5.88 8.67
C GLY A 72 7.11 -4.84 9.71
N ALA A 73 7.33 -3.54 9.47
CA ALA A 73 6.88 -2.49 10.36
C ALA A 73 5.35 -2.37 10.36
N ASP A 74 4.74 -2.64 11.51
CA ASP A 74 3.27 -2.60 11.69
C ASP A 74 2.81 -1.32 12.40
N SER A 75 3.75 -0.56 12.98
CA SER A 75 3.53 0.74 13.63
C SER A 75 4.53 1.80 13.15
N ILE A 76 4.25 3.06 13.45
CA ILE A 76 5.20 4.15 13.14
C ILE A 76 6.49 4.00 13.94
N ASP A 77 6.42 3.51 15.18
CA ASP A 77 7.61 3.30 16.02
C ASP A 77 8.49 2.18 15.46
N ASP A 78 7.90 1.15 14.83
CA ASP A 78 8.65 0.08 14.14
C ASP A 78 9.51 0.59 12.98
N MET A 79 9.26 1.81 12.47
CA MET A 79 10.12 2.42 11.46
C MET A 79 11.55 2.64 11.97
N HIS A 80 11.78 2.60 13.29
CA HIS A 80 13.13 2.56 13.85
C HIS A 80 13.97 1.39 13.33
N ARG A 81 13.37 0.27 12.90
CA ARG A 81 14.07 -0.89 12.31
C ARG A 81 14.99 -0.52 11.15
N LEU A 82 14.63 0.50 10.36
CA LEU A 82 15.45 1.00 9.26
C LEU A 82 16.70 1.79 9.70
N ARG A 83 16.82 2.09 11.00
CA ARG A 83 17.87 2.93 11.58
C ARG A 83 18.78 2.18 12.55
N HIS A 84 18.60 0.87 12.71
CA HIS A 84 19.41 0.02 13.58
C HIS A 84 20.59 -0.63 12.84
N GLY A 85 21.66 -0.95 13.56
CA GLY A 85 22.82 -1.67 13.03
C GLY A 85 23.48 -0.96 11.83
N ALA A 86 23.95 -1.76 10.87
CA ALA A 86 24.63 -1.25 9.68
C ALA A 86 23.70 -0.69 8.59
N MET A 87 22.37 -0.57 8.84
CA MET A 87 21.40 -0.11 7.84
C MET A 87 21.74 1.28 7.25
N GLY A 88 22.33 2.15 8.06
CA GLY A 88 22.79 3.48 7.61
C GLY A 88 23.92 3.47 6.59
N ARG A 89 24.63 2.33 6.42
CA ARG A 89 25.63 2.14 5.36
C ARG A 89 24.98 1.83 4.01
N LEU A 90 23.81 1.19 4.02
CA LEU A 90 23.07 0.85 2.79
C LEU A 90 22.10 1.95 2.37
N PHE A 91 21.50 2.65 3.33
CA PHE A 91 20.41 3.59 3.06
C PHE A 91 20.65 4.96 3.72
N SER A 92 20.87 6.00 2.92
CA SER A 92 21.10 7.37 3.38
C SER A 92 19.81 8.20 3.52
N GLY A 93 18.71 7.75 2.91
CA GLY A 93 17.43 8.47 2.86
C GLY A 93 16.48 8.22 4.04
N VAL A 94 16.85 7.38 5.01
CA VAL A 94 15.94 6.95 6.08
C VAL A 94 15.50 8.14 6.95
N ARG A 95 14.22 8.16 7.35
CA ARG A 95 13.65 9.20 8.22
C ARG A 95 13.20 8.64 9.57
N ALA A 96 13.29 9.47 10.60
CA ALA A 96 12.88 9.08 11.94
C ALA A 96 11.35 8.86 12.01
N PRO A 97 10.86 7.95 12.87
CA PRO A 97 9.43 7.73 13.11
C PRO A 97 8.62 9.00 13.32
N SER A 98 9.13 9.93 14.14
CA SER A 98 8.46 11.21 14.40
C SER A 98 8.26 12.04 13.13
N THR A 99 9.29 12.10 12.26
CA THR A 99 9.22 12.76 10.96
C THR A 99 8.18 12.10 10.04
N LEU A 100 8.15 10.76 10.01
CA LEU A 100 7.19 10.00 9.22
C LEU A 100 5.76 10.15 9.74
N GLY A 101 5.57 10.17 11.06
CA GLY A 101 4.29 10.39 11.70
C GLY A 101 3.74 11.78 11.40
N SER A 102 4.56 12.83 11.50
CA SER A 102 4.13 14.19 11.13
C SER A 102 3.82 14.29 9.64
N PHE A 103 4.61 13.63 8.78
CA PHE A 103 4.33 13.53 7.36
C PHE A 103 2.95 12.93 7.09
N LEU A 104 2.64 11.76 7.64
CA LEU A 104 1.34 11.11 7.45
C LEU A 104 0.18 11.93 8.02
N ARG A 105 0.35 12.62 9.15
CA ARG A 105 -0.68 13.49 9.73
C ARG A 105 -1.02 14.71 8.86
N SER A 106 -0.12 15.12 7.97
CA SER A 106 -0.38 16.22 7.01
C SER A 106 -1.27 15.80 5.83
N PHE A 107 -1.60 14.52 5.70
CA PHE A 107 -2.34 14.02 4.55
C PHE A 107 -3.82 14.39 4.65
N THR A 108 -4.36 14.87 3.53
CA THR A 108 -5.79 15.00 3.32
C THR A 108 -6.24 13.88 2.37
N HIS A 109 -7.55 13.77 2.14
CA HIS A 109 -8.08 12.87 1.11
C HIS A 109 -7.44 13.09 -0.27
N GLY A 110 -7.09 14.34 -0.61
CA GLY A 110 -6.39 14.65 -1.86
C GLY A 110 -5.01 14.03 -1.93
N HIS A 111 -4.23 14.09 -0.85
CA HIS A 111 -2.90 13.47 -0.78
C HIS A 111 -2.98 11.93 -0.86
N VAL A 112 -4.00 11.32 -0.25
CA VAL A 112 -4.25 9.87 -0.40
C VAL A 112 -4.55 9.51 -1.86
N LYS A 113 -5.35 10.32 -2.58
CA LYS A 113 -5.58 10.12 -4.02
C LYS A 113 -4.30 10.28 -4.85
N GLN A 114 -3.40 11.19 -4.48
CA GLN A 114 -2.09 11.32 -5.12
C GLN A 114 -1.24 10.05 -4.92
N LEU A 115 -1.22 9.47 -3.71
CA LEU A 115 -0.58 8.16 -3.48
C LEU A 115 -1.18 7.06 -4.35
N HIS A 116 -2.50 7.00 -4.47
CA HIS A 116 -3.14 6.03 -5.38
C HIS A 116 -2.75 6.28 -6.85
N ALA A 117 -2.55 7.54 -7.25
CA ALA A 117 -2.05 7.87 -8.59
C ALA A 117 -0.62 7.39 -8.83
N VAL A 118 0.25 7.48 -7.81
CA VAL A 118 1.60 6.91 -7.82
C VAL A 118 1.52 5.38 -7.95
N ALA A 119 0.75 4.71 -7.09
CA ALA A 119 0.64 3.25 -7.08
C ALA A 119 0.17 2.68 -8.44
N ARG A 120 -0.83 3.32 -9.07
CA ARG A 120 -1.35 2.89 -10.38
C ARG A 120 -0.39 3.10 -11.54
N ARG A 121 0.54 4.06 -11.43
CA ARG A 121 1.59 4.28 -12.43
C ARG A 121 2.78 3.37 -12.19
N PHE A 122 3.08 3.10 -10.93
CA PHE A 122 4.18 2.24 -10.53
C PHE A 122 3.92 0.78 -10.89
N LEU A 123 2.70 0.27 -10.69
CA LEU A 123 2.41 -1.15 -10.90
C LEU A 123 2.67 -1.63 -12.35
N PRO A 124 2.29 -0.89 -13.41
CA PRO A 124 2.71 -1.21 -14.78
C PRO A 124 4.22 -1.22 -14.98
N GLU A 125 4.97 -0.26 -14.42
CA GLU A 125 6.43 -0.25 -14.50
C GLU A 125 7.04 -1.47 -13.79
N LEU A 126 6.47 -1.85 -12.65
CA LEU A 126 6.86 -3.06 -11.93
C LEU A 126 6.57 -4.33 -12.75
N ALA A 127 5.40 -4.42 -13.39
CA ALA A 127 5.04 -5.55 -14.26
C ALA A 127 5.95 -5.70 -15.49
N ARG A 128 6.59 -4.62 -15.95
CA ARG A 128 7.61 -4.70 -17.03
C ARG A 128 8.94 -5.27 -16.56
N HIS A 129 9.25 -5.15 -15.27
CA HIS A 129 10.51 -5.61 -14.69
C HIS A 129 10.39 -6.93 -13.93
N ALA A 130 9.17 -7.34 -13.57
CA ALA A 130 8.85 -8.59 -12.90
C ALA A 130 7.59 -9.20 -13.51
N PRO A 131 7.54 -10.51 -13.78
CA PRO A 131 6.36 -11.16 -14.34
C PRO A 131 5.27 -11.30 -13.28
N LEU A 132 4.55 -10.20 -13.00
CA LEU A 132 3.53 -10.15 -11.95
C LEU A 132 2.26 -10.94 -12.32
N LEU A 133 1.94 -11.03 -13.60
CA LEU A 133 0.71 -11.63 -14.11
C LEU A 133 0.98 -12.56 -15.32
N PRO A 134 1.81 -13.62 -15.18
CA PRO A 134 2.00 -14.60 -16.24
C PRO A 134 0.66 -15.18 -16.72
N GLY A 135 0.46 -15.30 -18.03
CA GLY A 135 -0.77 -15.83 -18.63
C GLY A 135 -1.94 -14.85 -18.74
N ALA A 136 -1.75 -13.58 -18.36
CA ALA A 136 -2.80 -12.55 -18.46
C ALA A 136 -3.15 -12.18 -19.91
N ASP A 137 -2.32 -12.58 -20.87
CA ASP A 137 -2.57 -12.53 -22.31
C ASP A 137 -3.63 -13.54 -22.75
N GLN A 138 -3.87 -14.60 -21.97
CA GLN A 138 -4.93 -15.57 -22.21
C GLN A 138 -6.17 -15.25 -21.38
N VAL A 139 -6.00 -15.19 -20.05
CA VAL A 139 -7.10 -14.93 -19.11
C VAL A 139 -6.60 -14.22 -17.85
N ALA A 140 -7.37 -13.23 -17.40
CA ALA A 140 -7.18 -12.57 -16.12
C ALA A 140 -8.50 -12.45 -15.36
N TYR A 141 -8.48 -12.69 -14.06
CA TYR A 141 -9.62 -12.48 -13.17
C TYR A 141 -9.48 -11.11 -12.50
N VAL A 142 -10.56 -10.32 -12.50
CA VAL A 142 -10.64 -9.03 -11.83
C VAL A 142 -11.63 -9.13 -10.69
N ASP A 143 -11.14 -9.18 -9.47
CA ASP A 143 -11.94 -9.29 -8.25
C ASP A 143 -12.18 -7.91 -7.66
N ILE A 144 -13.46 -7.56 -7.48
CA ILE A 144 -13.86 -6.34 -6.78
C ILE A 144 -14.58 -6.73 -5.50
N ASP A 145 -14.04 -6.28 -4.37
CA ASP A 145 -14.62 -6.54 -3.06
C ASP A 145 -14.33 -5.40 -2.09
N ASP A 146 -15.16 -5.25 -1.07
CA ASP A 146 -14.93 -4.32 0.02
C ASP A 146 -14.95 -4.99 1.39
N THR A 147 -14.02 -4.56 2.25
CA THR A 147 -13.88 -5.13 3.59
C THR A 147 -13.82 -4.05 4.65
N ILE A 148 -14.37 -4.33 5.83
CA ILE A 148 -14.26 -3.43 6.98
C ILE A 148 -12.97 -3.73 7.73
N ARG A 149 -12.04 -2.77 7.70
CA ARG A 149 -10.93 -2.73 8.65
C ARG A 149 -11.42 -2.13 9.95
N ARG A 150 -11.61 -2.99 10.95
CA ARG A 150 -11.99 -2.59 12.31
C ARG A 150 -10.97 -1.60 12.86
N THR A 151 -11.47 -0.55 13.49
CA THR A 151 -10.62 0.47 14.10
C THR A 151 -11.09 0.84 15.49
N TYR A 152 -10.13 1.07 16.39
CA TYR A 152 -10.38 1.51 17.76
C TYR A 152 -10.04 3.00 17.93
N GLY A 153 -10.62 3.62 18.96
CA GLY A 153 -10.46 5.03 19.27
C GLY A 153 -11.50 5.96 18.62
N TYR A 154 -11.52 7.21 19.08
CA TYR A 154 -12.48 8.23 18.64
C TYR A 154 -11.91 9.17 17.57
N ALA A 155 -10.60 9.36 17.52
CA ALA A 155 -9.95 10.33 16.64
C ALA A 155 -9.72 9.86 15.19
N LYS A 156 -10.11 8.63 14.83
CA LYS A 156 -9.89 8.09 13.48
C LYS A 156 -10.92 8.65 12.50
N GLN A 157 -10.48 9.62 11.70
CA GLN A 157 -11.32 10.28 10.70
C GLN A 157 -11.97 9.25 9.75
N GLY A 158 -13.27 9.42 9.50
CA GLY A 158 -14.02 8.58 8.57
C GLY A 158 -14.39 7.18 9.09
N ALA A 159 -13.86 6.77 10.25
CA ALA A 159 -14.27 5.52 10.89
C ALA A 159 -15.71 5.64 11.39
N GLY A 160 -16.51 4.60 11.18
CA GLY A 160 -17.91 4.58 11.59
C GLY A 160 -18.53 3.20 11.50
N TYR A 161 -19.78 3.11 11.91
CA TYR A 161 -20.55 1.86 11.88
C TYR A 161 -21.31 1.77 10.55
N GLY A 162 -21.03 0.72 9.79
CA GLY A 162 -21.81 0.35 8.62
C GLY A 162 -22.79 -0.79 8.90
N TYR A 163 -23.19 -1.49 7.85
CA TYR A 163 -24.10 -2.65 7.92
C TYR A 163 -23.58 -3.76 8.86
N SER A 164 -22.27 -4.03 8.85
CA SER A 164 -21.64 -5.07 9.69
C SER A 164 -21.68 -4.78 11.20
N LYS A 165 -22.15 -3.60 11.61
CA LYS A 165 -22.12 -3.10 13.00
C LYS A 165 -20.71 -3.09 13.63
N VAL A 166 -19.67 -3.22 12.81
CA VAL A 166 -18.28 -3.05 13.22
C VAL A 166 -17.84 -1.62 12.95
N LYS A 167 -17.32 -0.94 13.99
CA LYS A 167 -16.70 0.38 13.82
C LYS A 167 -15.40 0.22 13.03
N GLY A 168 -15.32 0.84 11.86
CA GLY A 168 -14.13 0.70 11.03
C GLY A 168 -14.09 1.65 9.85
N LEU A 169 -13.06 1.46 9.03
CA LEU A 169 -12.95 2.02 7.70
C LEU A 169 -13.29 0.94 6.69
N ASN A 170 -13.82 1.34 5.54
CA ASN A 170 -14.16 0.42 4.48
C ASN A 170 -13.06 0.48 3.41
N ALA A 171 -12.39 -0.63 3.16
CA ALA A 171 -11.35 -0.75 2.16
C ALA A 171 -11.93 -1.46 0.93
N LEU A 172 -12.06 -0.72 -0.17
CA LEU A 172 -12.45 -1.25 -1.48
C LEU A 172 -11.18 -1.67 -2.23
N LEU A 173 -11.15 -2.91 -2.71
CA LEU A 173 -10.00 -3.56 -3.32
C LEU A 173 -10.34 -4.03 -4.72
N GLY A 174 -9.41 -3.78 -5.65
CA GLY A 174 -9.44 -4.27 -7.01
C GLY A 174 -8.22 -5.14 -7.22
N ILE A 175 -8.44 -6.44 -7.33
CA ILE A 175 -7.39 -7.46 -7.36
C ILE A 175 -7.40 -8.12 -8.73
N VAL A 176 -6.21 -8.36 -9.29
CA VAL A 176 -6.02 -9.03 -10.57
C VAL A 176 -5.23 -10.30 -10.33
N SER A 177 -5.69 -11.42 -10.88
CA SER A 177 -4.98 -12.70 -10.81
C SER A 177 -5.09 -13.45 -12.14
N THR A 178 -4.26 -14.47 -12.30
CA THR A 178 -4.32 -15.42 -13.43
C THR A 178 -4.24 -16.83 -12.85
N PRO A 179 -4.50 -17.89 -13.64
CA PRO A 179 -4.25 -19.27 -13.20
C PRO A 179 -2.78 -19.54 -12.80
N LEU A 180 -1.84 -18.69 -13.22
CA LEU A 180 -0.40 -18.86 -13.02
C LEU A 180 0.20 -17.86 -12.01
N ALA A 181 -0.58 -16.90 -11.53
CA ALA A 181 -0.09 -15.78 -10.74
C ALA A 181 -0.84 -15.67 -9.42
N ALA A 182 -0.10 -15.34 -8.36
CA ALA A 182 -0.72 -14.90 -7.11
C ALA A 182 -1.49 -13.58 -7.33
N PRO A 183 -2.53 -13.29 -6.52
CA PRO A 183 -3.32 -12.09 -6.68
C PRO A 183 -2.51 -10.80 -6.45
N VAL A 184 -2.65 -9.84 -7.37
CA VAL A 184 -1.99 -8.53 -7.35
C VAL A 184 -3.03 -7.45 -7.13
N ILE A 185 -2.79 -6.55 -6.17
CA ILE A 185 -3.68 -5.40 -5.92
C ILE A 185 -3.44 -4.35 -7.00
N ALA A 186 -4.40 -4.17 -7.91
CA ALA A 186 -4.34 -3.21 -9.01
C ALA A 186 -4.96 -1.85 -8.67
N ALA A 187 -5.89 -1.81 -7.70
CA ALA A 187 -6.45 -0.57 -7.19
C ALA A 187 -6.91 -0.72 -5.74
N THR A 188 -6.85 0.39 -4.98
CA THR A 188 -7.40 0.47 -3.63
C THR A 188 -8.10 1.80 -3.41
N ARG A 189 -9.15 1.79 -2.59
CA ARG A 189 -9.78 3.00 -2.06
C ARG A 189 -10.17 2.81 -0.60
N LEU A 190 -9.68 3.69 0.25
CA LEU A 190 -10.15 3.79 1.63
C LEU A 190 -11.37 4.70 1.67
N ARG A 191 -12.48 4.17 2.16
CA ARG A 191 -13.79 4.82 2.25
C ARG A 191 -14.22 4.94 3.71
N LYS A 192 -15.18 5.84 3.97
CA LYS A 192 -15.78 5.96 5.30
C LYS A 192 -16.44 4.64 5.71
N GLY A 193 -16.41 4.30 7.00
CA GLY A 193 -17.04 3.09 7.55
C GLY A 193 -18.46 2.79 7.07
N PRO A 194 -19.40 3.76 7.08
CA PRO A 194 -20.78 3.55 6.63
C PRO A 194 -20.97 3.55 5.11
N SER A 195 -19.90 3.48 4.30
CA SER A 195 -20.05 3.43 2.84
C SER A 195 -20.67 2.11 2.42
N ASN A 196 -21.68 2.15 1.55
CA ASN A 196 -22.19 0.94 0.90
C ASN A 196 -21.22 0.49 -0.22
N SER A 197 -21.27 -0.81 -0.57
CA SER A 197 -20.35 -1.43 -1.52
C SER A 197 -20.41 -0.77 -2.90
N ALA A 198 -21.60 -0.54 -3.43
CA ALA A 198 -21.82 0.11 -4.73
C ALA A 198 -21.28 1.56 -4.85
N ARG A 199 -21.05 2.29 -3.75
CA ARG A 199 -20.61 3.68 -3.80
C ARG A 199 -19.27 3.84 -4.54
N GLY A 200 -19.36 4.39 -5.75
CA GLY A 200 -18.21 4.67 -6.61
C GLY A 200 -17.59 3.41 -7.23
N ALA A 201 -18.35 2.30 -7.26
CA ALA A 201 -17.92 1.01 -7.78
C ALA A 201 -17.63 1.07 -9.29
N ALA A 202 -18.51 1.63 -10.11
CA ALA A 202 -18.31 1.76 -11.56
C ALA A 202 -16.95 2.43 -11.91
N ALA A 203 -16.72 3.62 -11.36
CA ALA A 203 -15.45 4.33 -11.56
C ALA A 203 -14.23 3.61 -10.96
N PHE A 204 -14.42 2.74 -9.97
CA PHE A 204 -13.36 1.90 -9.40
C PHE A 204 -13.06 0.69 -10.29
N VAL A 205 -14.08 0.02 -10.81
CA VAL A 205 -13.97 -1.09 -11.77
C VAL A 205 -13.22 -0.64 -13.01
N ALA A 206 -13.63 0.48 -13.61
CA ALA A 206 -12.96 1.04 -14.79
C ALA A 206 -11.49 1.37 -14.52
N GLU A 207 -11.17 1.83 -13.30
CA GLU A 207 -9.81 2.10 -12.84
C GLU A 207 -9.00 0.81 -12.70
N THR A 208 -9.54 -0.21 -12.03
CA THR A 208 -8.91 -1.52 -11.86
C THR A 208 -8.62 -2.17 -13.22
N ILE A 209 -9.59 -2.15 -14.14
CA ILE A 209 -9.45 -2.70 -15.50
C ILE A 209 -8.35 -1.97 -16.28
N ARG A 210 -8.31 -0.63 -16.22
CA ARG A 210 -7.25 0.14 -16.88
C ARG A 210 -5.87 -0.22 -16.35
N THR A 211 -5.72 -0.35 -15.03
CA THR A 211 -4.44 -0.78 -14.43
C THR A 211 -4.10 -2.21 -14.83
N ALA A 212 -5.06 -3.14 -14.82
CA ALA A 212 -4.86 -4.53 -15.23
C ALA A 212 -4.33 -4.62 -16.67
N ARG A 213 -4.97 -3.90 -17.61
CA ARG A 213 -4.49 -3.82 -19.00
C ARG A 213 -3.10 -3.23 -19.11
N ALA A 214 -2.81 -2.16 -18.37
CA ALA A 214 -1.48 -1.57 -18.34
C ALA A 214 -0.40 -2.53 -17.78
N CYS A 215 -0.81 -3.52 -16.98
CA CYS A 215 0.06 -4.59 -16.47
C CYS A 215 0.14 -5.82 -17.40
N GLY A 216 -0.42 -5.77 -18.60
CA GLY A 216 -0.34 -6.84 -19.59
C GLY A 216 -1.53 -7.79 -19.65
N ALA A 217 -2.63 -7.51 -18.94
CA ALA A 217 -3.87 -8.28 -19.08
C ALA A 217 -4.59 -7.95 -20.40
N SER A 218 -4.10 -8.54 -21.50
CA SER A 218 -4.65 -8.34 -22.86
C SER A 218 -5.64 -9.42 -23.28
N GLY A 219 -5.70 -10.54 -22.56
CA GLY A 219 -6.61 -11.65 -22.84
C GLY A 219 -8.05 -11.40 -22.37
N LEU A 220 -8.79 -12.50 -22.20
CA LEU A 220 -10.14 -12.45 -21.63
C LEU A 220 -10.07 -11.99 -20.17
N MET A 221 -10.78 -10.90 -19.86
CA MET A 221 -10.93 -10.46 -18.47
C MET A 221 -12.29 -10.90 -17.92
N VAL A 222 -12.26 -11.67 -16.83
CA VAL A 222 -13.46 -12.11 -16.11
C VAL A 222 -13.56 -11.33 -14.81
N MET A 223 -14.53 -10.43 -14.72
CA MET A 223 -14.80 -9.74 -13.46
C MET A 223 -15.62 -10.64 -12.53
N ARG A 224 -15.22 -10.69 -11.26
CA ARG A 224 -15.96 -11.34 -10.18
C ARG A 224 -16.21 -10.32 -9.06
N ALA A 225 -17.42 -10.29 -8.56
CA ALA A 225 -17.82 -9.48 -7.43
C ALA A 225 -19.04 -10.12 -6.76
N ASP A 226 -19.31 -9.77 -5.51
CA ASP A 226 -20.55 -10.19 -4.86
C ASP A 226 -21.77 -9.43 -5.40
N SER A 227 -22.97 -9.82 -4.95
CA SER A 227 -24.22 -9.22 -5.39
C SER A 227 -24.38 -7.74 -4.98
N ALA A 228 -23.60 -7.24 -4.01
CA ALA A 228 -23.65 -5.84 -3.62
C ALA A 228 -23.05 -4.91 -4.68
N PHE A 229 -22.30 -5.47 -5.65
CA PHE A 229 -21.78 -4.77 -6.83
C PHE A 229 -22.63 -5.00 -8.09
N TYR A 230 -23.77 -5.70 -8.00
CA TYR A 230 -24.68 -5.94 -9.13
C TYR A 230 -25.54 -4.70 -9.44
N GLY A 231 -24.90 -3.65 -9.94
CA GLY A 231 -25.52 -2.40 -10.39
C GLY A 231 -25.38 -2.23 -11.90
N ALA A 232 -26.39 -1.66 -12.56
CA ALA A 232 -26.38 -1.42 -14.01
C ALA A 232 -25.20 -0.54 -14.47
N ASP A 233 -24.80 0.41 -13.63
CA ASP A 233 -23.62 1.25 -13.83
C ASP A 233 -22.32 0.43 -13.83
N VAL A 234 -22.16 -0.50 -12.89
CA VAL A 234 -20.99 -1.40 -12.82
C VAL A 234 -20.93 -2.32 -14.04
N VAL A 235 -22.07 -2.90 -14.43
CA VAL A 235 -22.14 -3.80 -15.61
C VAL A 235 -21.80 -3.05 -16.90
N THR A 236 -22.20 -1.78 -17.01
CA THR A 236 -21.94 -0.97 -18.22
C THR A 236 -20.47 -0.62 -18.39
N GLU A 237 -19.69 -0.55 -17.31
CA GLU A 237 -18.24 -0.30 -17.36
C GLU A 237 -17.44 -1.50 -17.86
N LEU A 238 -18.03 -2.69 -17.91
CA LEU A 238 -17.35 -3.88 -18.41
C LEU A 238 -17.15 -3.77 -19.93
N PRO A 239 -15.92 -3.95 -20.44
CA PRO A 239 -15.69 -3.98 -21.88
C PRO A 239 -16.52 -5.10 -22.49
N ARG A 240 -17.22 -4.79 -23.58
CA ARG A 240 -17.99 -5.79 -24.33
C ARG A 240 -17.02 -6.85 -24.86
N VAL A 241 -17.38 -8.12 -24.70
CA VAL A 241 -16.68 -9.23 -25.35
C VAL A 241 -16.98 -9.10 -26.84
N SER A 242 -15.96 -8.79 -27.64
CA SER A 242 -16.01 -8.78 -29.11
C SER A 242 -15.85 -10.19 -29.66
#